data_AF-A0A7X6P9I0-F1
#
_entry.id   AF-A0A7X6P9I0-F1
#
_cell.length_a   1.000
_cell.length_b   1.000
_cell.length_c   1.000
_cell.angle_alpha   90.00
_cell.angle_beta   90.00
_cell.angle_gamma   90.00
#
_symmetry.space_group_name_H-M   'P 1'
#
loop_
_entity.id
_entity.type
_entity.pdbx_description
1 polymer ?
#
loop_
_entity_poly.entity_id
_entity_poly.type
_entity_poly.pdbx_seq_one_letter_code
_entity_poly.pdbx_strand_id
1 'polypeptide(L)' 'MKALLIIPTYNEIANIKNIITASLSQSPDLYILVIDDNSPDGTAKAVKEMMENEPHINLI' A
#
# COMPACT_ATOMS: atom_id res chain seq x y z
N MET A 1 19.42 -2.25 -1.82
CA MET A 1 19.15 -3.36 -0.87
C MET A 1 17.67 -3.59 -0.94
N LYS A 2 17.22 -4.82 -1.20
CA LYS A 2 15.78 -5.09 -1.32
C LYS A 2 15.14 -5.18 0.06
N ALA A 3 14.02 -4.50 0.24
CA ALA A 3 13.23 -4.51 1.47
C ALA A 3 11.75 -4.69 1.14
N LEU A 4 11.01 -5.29 2.07
CA LEU A 4 9.56 -5.43 2.00
C LEU A 4 8.94 -4.70 3.20
N LEU A 5 8.09 -3.72 2.93
CA LEU A 5 7.28 -3.05 3.94
C LEU A 5 5.89 -3.70 3.97
N ILE A 6 5.47 -4.16 5.15
CA ILE A 6 4.15 -4.74 5.36
C ILE A 6 3.29 -3.72 6.10
N ILE A 7 2.09 -3.46 5.58
CA ILE A 7 1.15 -2.46 6.12
C ILE A 7 -0.18 -3.16 6.38
N PRO A 8 -0.47 -3.61 7.61
CA PRO A 8 -1.81 -4.04 7.99
C PRO A 8 -2.74 -2.83 8.06
N THR A 9 -3.94 -2.93 7.49
CA THR A 9 -4.91 -1.82 7.43
C THR A 9 -6.32 -2.25 7.82
N TYR A 10 -7.02 -1.35 8.53
CA TYR A 10 -8.46 -1.40 8.75
C TYR A 10 -8.99 0.04 8.90
N ASN A 11 -9.90 0.47 8.02
CA ASN A 11 -10.44 1.84 7.99
C ASN A 11 -9.37 2.95 7.82
N GLU A 12 -8.44 2.76 6.87
CA GLU A 12 -7.29 3.66 6.65
C GLU A 12 -7.37 4.45 5.34
N ILE A 13 -8.56 4.66 4.75
CA ILE A 13 -8.72 5.35 3.46
C ILE A 13 -8.08 6.73 3.42
N ALA A 14 -8.10 7.45 4.55
CA ALA A 14 -7.53 8.78 4.67
C ALA A 14 -5.99 8.79 4.66
N ASN A 15 -5.35 7.68 4.99
CA ASN A 15 -3.91 7.60 5.24
C ASN A 15 -3.17 6.73 4.22
N ILE A 16 -3.78 5.66 3.73
CA ILE A 16 -3.09 4.59 3.00
C ILE A 16 -2.33 5.09 1.77
N LYS A 17 -2.92 6.01 0.99
CA LYS A 17 -2.28 6.58 -0.20
C LYS A 17 -0.99 7.33 0.17
N ASN A 18 -1.05 8.17 1.20
CA ASN A 18 0.09 8.96 1.65
C ASN A 18 1.22 8.09 2.21
N ILE A 19 0.87 7.05 2.98
CA ILE A 19 1.85 6.11 3.53
C ILE A 19 2.58 5.37 2.42
N ILE A 20 1.85 4.84 1.43
CA ILE A 20 2.42 4.12 0.29
C ILE A 20 3.34 5.04 -0.52
N THR A 21 2.87 6.23 -0.90
CA THR A 21 3.67 7.18 -1.69
C THR A 21 4.94 7.61 -0.97
N ALA A 22 4.84 7.97 0.31
CA ALA A 22 6.01 8.34 1.11
C ALA A 22 7.00 7.17 1.21
N SER A 23 6.52 5.94 1.40
CA SER A 23 7.37 4.76 1.49
C SER A 23 8.12 4.47 0.18
N LEU A 24 7.42 4.48 -0.96
CA LEU A 24 8.05 4.26 -2.27
C LEU A 24 9.10 5.33 -2.61
N SER A 25 8.94 6.56 -2.12
CA SER A 25 9.95 7.62 -2.33
C SER A 25 11.28 7.38 -1.61
N GLN A 26 11.33 6.48 -0.63
CA GLN A 26 12.57 6.21 0.13
C GLN A 26 13.57 5.35 -0.64
N SER A 27 13.11 4.47 -1.54
CA SER A 27 13.99 3.60 -2.31
C SER A 27 13.27 2.95 -3.51
N PRO A 28 13.91 2.89 -4.69
CA PRO A 28 13.36 2.15 -5.84
C PRO A 28 13.36 0.62 -5.63
N ASP A 29 14.11 0.10 -4.66
CA ASP A 29 14.19 -1.33 -4.32
C ASP A 29 13.14 -1.75 -3.26
N LEU A 30 12.26 -0.84 -2.84
CA LEU A 30 11.24 -1.11 -1.82
C LEU A 30 10.00 -1.76 -2.45
N TYR A 31 9.58 -2.88 -1.88
CA TYR A 31 8.31 -3.53 -2.16
C TYR A 31 7.33 -3.26 -1.01
N ILE A 32 6.05 -3.13 -1.32
CA ILE A 32 4.99 -2.91 -0.33
C ILE A 32 3.98 -4.04 -0.42
N LEU A 33 3.64 -4.60 0.74
CA LEU A 33 2.53 -5.53 0.91
C LEU A 33 1.52 -4.92 1.87
N VAL A 34 0.36 -4.54 1.35
CA VAL A 34 -0.79 -4.14 2.17
C VAL A 34 -1.59 -5.38 2.53
N ILE A 35 -1.98 -5.49 3.79
CA ILE A 35 -2.86 -6.56 4.29
C ILE A 35 -4.13 -5.87 4.77
N ASP A 36 -5.23 -5.99 4.02
CA ASP A 36 -6.48 -5.32 4.36
C ASP A 36 -7.42 -6.24 5.15
N ASP A 37 -7.81 -5.82 6.36
CA ASP A 37 -8.73 -6.58 7.22
C ASP A 37 -10.21 -6.29 6.88
N ASN A 38 -10.57 -6.43 5.60
CA ASN A 38 -11.90 -6.14 5.07
C ASN A 38 -12.40 -4.72 5.39
N SER A 39 -11.60 -3.70 5.10
CA SER A 39 -11.97 -2.32 5.36
C SER A 39 -13.24 -1.92 4.61
N PRO A 40 -14.31 -1.48 5.30
CA PRO A 40 -15.56 -1.06 4.65
C PRO A 40 -15.49 0.32 3.99
N ASP A 41 -14.46 1.12 4.32
CA ASP A 41 -14.29 2.51 3.88
C ASP A 41 -13.70 2.67 2.47
N GLY A 42 -13.34 1.56 1.81
CA GLY A 42 -12.71 1.57 0.50
C GLY A 42 -11.18 1.58 0.52
N THR A 43 -10.53 1.35 1.67
CA THR A 43 -9.05 1.23 1.78
C THR A 43 -8.48 0.26 0.74
N ALA A 44 -8.99 -0.97 0.65
CA ALA A 44 -8.56 -1.95 -0.35
C ALA A 44 -8.75 -1.46 -1.80
N LYS A 45 -9.83 -0.71 -2.08
CA LYS A 45 -10.07 -0.15 -3.43
C LYS A 45 -9.01 0.88 -3.78
N ALA A 46 -8.70 1.79 -2.84
CA ALA A 46 -7.65 2.78 -3.03
C ALA A 46 -6.28 2.14 -3.30
N VAL A 47 -5.94 1.04 -2.62
CA VAL A 47 -4.70 0.30 -2.88
C VAL A 47 -4.69 -0.33 -4.27
N LYS A 48 -5.80 -0.95 -4.69
CA LYS A 48 -5.94 -1.54 -6.04
C LYS A 48 -5.75 -0.49 -7.14
N GLU A 49 -6.29 0.71 -6.98
CA GLU A 49 -6.08 1.82 -7.93
C GLU A 49 -4.59 2.20 -8.04
N MET A 50 -3.85 2.20 -6.93
CA MET A 50 -2.41 2.50 -6.96
C MET A 50 -1.60 1.40 -7.64
N MET A 51 -1.99 0.13 -7.47
CA MET A 51 -1.33 -1.02 -8.10
C MET A 51 -1.33 -0.97 -9.63
N GLU A 52 -2.26 -0.25 -10.27
CA GLU A 52 -2.32 -0.10 -11.73
C GLU A 52 -1.06 0.57 -12.31
N ASN A 53 -0.42 1.46 -11.53
CA ASN A 53 0.74 2.22 -11.97
C ASN A 53 2.02 1.88 -11.20
N GLU A 54 1.92 1.12 -10.10
CA GLU A 54 3.05 0.81 -9.21
C GLU A 54 3.23 -0.71 -9.03
N PRO A 55 4.13 -1.35 -9.81
CA PRO A 55 4.29 -2.81 -9.82
C PRO A 55 4.90 -3.36 -8.53
N HIS A 56 5.36 -2.50 -7.61
CA HIS A 56 5.95 -2.89 -6.33
C HIS A 56 4.92 -2.99 -5.20
N ILE A 57 3.65 -2.69 -5.47
CA ILE A 57 2.55 -2.78 -4.49
C ILE A 57 1.81 -4.10 -4.68
N ASN A 58 1.60 -4.82 -3.58
CA ASN A 58 0.74 -5.99 -3.51
C ASN A 58 -0.31 -5.78 -2.41
N LEU A 59 -1.47 -6.40 -2.58
CA LEU A 59 -2.58 -6.38 -1.64
C LEU A 59 -3.04 -7.81 -1.36
N ILE A 60 -3.19 -8.16 -0.08
CA ILE A 60 -3.78 -9.41 0.41
C ILE A 60 -4.99 -9.07 1.28
#